data_AF-A0A510JBL0-F1
#
_entry.id   AF-A0A510JBL0-F1
#
_cell.length_a   1.000
_cell.length_b   1.000
_cell.length_c   1.000
_cell.angle_alpha   90.00
_cell.angle_beta   90.00
_cell.angle_gamma   90.00
#
_symmetry.space_group_name_H-M   'P 1'
#
loop_
_entity.id
_entity.type
_entity.pdbx_description
1 polymer ?
#
loop_
_entity_poly.entity_id
_entity_poly.type
_entity_poly.pdbx_seq_one_letter_code
_entity_poly.pdbx_strand_id
1 'polypeptide(L)' 'MIYVTHDQVEAMTMGDRITVMRAGRIMQVDTPLNLYHYPANKFVAGFIGSPTMNLVDGVLKEKRESIYRYRRSGNRAIS' A
#
# COMPACT_ATOMS: atom_id res chain seq x y z
N MET A 1 14.14 -21.95 3.98
CA MET A 1 14.13 -21.94 2.50
C MET A 1 13.87 -20.51 2.06
N ILE A 2 14.55 -20.01 1.02
CA ILE A 2 14.27 -18.69 0.44
C ILE A 2 13.71 -18.94 -0.95
N TYR A 3 12.52 -18.40 -1.21
CA TYR A 3 11.83 -18.51 -2.49
C TYR A 3 11.61 -17.11 -3.05
N VAL A 4 11.86 -16.93 -4.35
CA VAL A 4 11.77 -15.64 -5.03
C VAL A 4 10.76 -15.77 -6.15
N THR A 5 9.73 -14.94 -6.11
CA THR A 5 8.70 -14.86 -7.15
C THR A 5 8.31 -13.41 -7.39
N HIS A 6 7.74 -13.15 -8.56
CA HIS A 6 7.09 -11.89 -8.89
C HIS A 6 5.56 -11.98 -8.75
N ASP A 7 5.02 -13.18 -8.53
CA ASP A 7 3.59 -13.40 -8.32
C ASP A 7 3.25 -13.28 -6.83
N GLN A 8 2.36 -12.33 -6.54
CA GLN A 8 1.85 -12.11 -5.20
C GLN A 8 1.00 -13.27 -4.68
N VAL A 9 0.25 -13.99 -5.53
CA VAL A 9 -0.56 -15.14 -5.09
C VAL A 9 0.33 -16.26 -4.58
N GLU A 10 1.41 -16.56 -5.29
CA GLU A 10 2.43 -17.52 -4.87
C GLU A 10 3.07 -17.11 -3.53
N ALA A 11 3.49 -15.85 -3.40
CA ALA A 11 4.09 -15.37 -2.17
C ALA A 11 3.12 -15.44 -0.98
N MET A 12 1.87 -15.06 -1.19
CA MET A 12 0.82 -14.99 -0.14
C MET A 12 0.31 -16.36 0.30
N THR A 13 0.40 -17.38 -0.55
CA THR A 13 -0.11 -18.73 -0.24
C THR A 13 0.97 -19.65 0.32
N MET A 14 2.23 -19.49 -0.11
CA MET A 14 3.31 -20.41 0.26
C MET A 14 4.24 -19.87 1.35
N GLY A 15 4.29 -18.56 1.56
CA GLY A 15 5.26 -17.93 2.46
C GLY A 15 4.78 -17.77 3.89
N ASP A 16 5.55 -18.25 4.87
CA ASP A 16 5.36 -17.92 6.29
C ASP A 16 5.61 -16.42 6.57
N ARG A 17 6.62 -15.87 5.88
CA ARG A 17 6.97 -14.45 5.86
C ARG A 17 7.38 -14.05 4.46
N ILE A 18 6.98 -12.86 4.06
CA ILE A 18 7.25 -12.30 2.74
C ILE A 18 8.09 -11.04 2.92
N THR A 19 9.14 -10.92 2.11
CA THR A 19 9.97 -9.72 2.03
C THR A 19 9.60 -8.94 0.78
N VAL A 20 8.98 -7.77 0.95
CA VAL A 20 8.64 -6.88 -0.17
C VAL A 20 9.83 -5.97 -0.44
N MET A 21 10.30 -5.93 -1.69
CA MET A 21 11.45 -5.14 -2.11
C MET A 21 11.12 -4.17 -3.24
N ARG A 22 11.81 -3.03 -3.27
CA ARG A 22 11.75 -2.06 -4.36
C ARG A 22 13.11 -1.40 -4.55
N ALA A 23 13.60 -1.38 -5.79
CA ALA A 23 14.86 -0.73 -6.17
C ALA A 23 16.05 -1.13 -5.27
N GLY A 24 16.18 -2.44 -5.00
CA GLY A 24 17.25 -2.98 -4.16
C GLY A 24 17.10 -2.74 -2.66
N ARG A 25 15.98 -2.18 -2.20
CA ARG A 25 15.70 -1.93 -0.76
C ARG A 25 14.51 -2.73 -0.27
N ILE A 26 14.57 -3.18 0.98
CA ILE A 26 13.45 -3.83 1.66
C ILE A 26 12.44 -2.76 2.07
N MET A 27 11.19 -2.95 1.69
CA MET A 27 10.07 -2.07 2.03
C MET A 27 9.35 -2.54 3.30
N GLN A 28 9.15 -3.86 3.45
CA GLN A 28 8.54 -4.49 4.61
C GLN A 28 8.83 -6.00 4.62
N VAL A 29 8.91 -6.60 5.81
CA VAL A 29 9.03 -8.06 5.99
C VAL A 29 8.05 -8.52 7.06
N ASP A 30 6.99 -9.21 6.66
CA ASP A 30 5.93 -9.62 7.59
C ASP A 30 5.22 -10.89 7.12
N THR A 31 4.25 -11.36 7.90
CA THR A 31 3.32 -12.42 7.48
C THR A 31 2.44 -11.94 6.32
N PRO A 32 1.91 -12.85 5.48
CA PRO A 32 1.02 -12.49 4.37
C PRO A 32 -0.16 -11.61 4.82
N LEU A 33 -0.80 -11.97 5.94
CA LEU A 33 -1.97 -11.28 6.45
C LEU A 33 -1.64 -9.87 6.96
N ASN A 34 -0.48 -9.70 7.62
CA ASN A 34 -0.04 -8.38 8.08
C ASN A 34 0.37 -7.46 6.92
N LEU A 35 0.98 -7.99 5.86
CA LEU A 35 1.28 -7.20 4.67
C LEU A 35 0.02 -6.64 4.00
N TYR A 36 -1.08 -7.41 4.05
CA TYR A 36 -2.37 -6.98 3.54
C TYR A 36 -3.07 -5.96 4.46
N HIS A 37 -3.13 -6.22 5.77
CA HIS A 37 -3.87 -5.35 6.71
C HIS A 37 -3.08 -4.13 7.18
N TYR A 38 -1.77 -4.24 7.30
CA TYR A 38 -0.89 -3.23 7.88
C TYR A 38 0.31 -2.93 6.96
N PRO A 39 0.06 -2.38 5.76
CA PRO A 39 1.12 -1.99 4.87
C PRO A 39 1.91 -0.80 5.45
N ALA A 40 3.23 -0.93 5.53
CA ALA A 40 4.12 0.05 6.15
C ALA A 40 4.27 1.35 5.34
N ASN A 41 3.94 1.33 4.04
CA ASN A 41 4.01 2.50 3.18
C ASN A 41 3.05 2.39 1.97
N LYS A 42 2.87 3.50 1.26
CA LYS A 42 1.99 3.58 0.07
C LYS A 42 2.36 2.58 -1.03
N PHE A 43 3.65 2.25 -1.17
CA PHE A 43 4.06 1.27 -2.17
C PHE A 43 3.59 -0.13 -1.78
N VAL A 44 3.83 -0.58 -0.54
CA VAL A 44 3.35 -1.89 -0.08
C VAL A 44 1.83 -1.96 -0.16
N ALA A 45 1.13 -0.90 0.27
CA ALA A 45 -0.33 -0.82 0.21
C ALA A 45 -0.88 -0.94 -1.23
N GLY A 46 -0.19 -0.31 -2.20
CA GLY A 46 -0.57 -0.37 -3.61
C GLY A 46 -0.04 -1.60 -4.36
N PHE A 47 0.87 -2.37 -3.75
CA PHE A 47 1.52 -3.53 -4.38
C PHE A 47 0.93 -4.86 -3.90
N ILE A 48 0.54 -4.95 -2.63
CA ILE A 48 -0.05 -6.16 -2.04
C ILE A 48 -1.57 -6.13 -2.22
N GLY A 49 -2.10 -7.20 -2.83
CA GLY A 49 -3.53 -7.41 -3.03
C GLY A 49 -3.94 -7.25 -4.50
N SER A 50 -4.97 -8.01 -4.89
CA SER A 50 -5.58 -7.93 -6.22
C SER A 50 -7.10 -7.98 -6.08
N PRO A 51 -7.84 -6.90 -6.39
CA PRO A 51 -7.35 -5.57 -6.82
C PRO A 51 -6.55 -4.85 -5.74
N THR A 52 -5.64 -3.96 -6.15
CA THR A 52 -4.78 -3.18 -5.25
C THR A 52 -5.57 -2.18 -4.40
N MET A 53 -5.01 -1.73 -3.27
CA MET A 53 -5.66 -0.77 -2.39
C MET A 53 -5.97 0.56 -3.11
N ASN A 54 -7.18 1.07 -2.91
CA ASN A 54 -7.58 2.38 -3.41
C ASN A 54 -6.88 3.50 -2.62
N LEU A 55 -5.93 4.19 -3.24
CA LEU A 55 -5.25 5.36 -2.68
C LEU A 55 -5.87 6.64 -3.21
N VAL A 56 -6.39 7.50 -2.32
CA VAL A 56 -7.06 8.75 -2.68
C VAL A 56 -6.43 9.93 -1.93
N ASP A 57 -6.04 10.96 -2.67
CA ASP A 57 -5.52 12.20 -2.08
C ASP A 57 -6.62 12.96 -1.35
N GLY A 58 -6.32 13.36 -0.11
CA GLY A 58 -7.20 14.17 0.71
C GLY A 58 -6.39 15.20 1.48
N VAL A 59 -7.01 16.36 1.72
CA VAL A 59 -6.46 17.37 2.63
C VAL A 59 -7.19 17.25 3.95
N LEU A 60 -6.43 17.05 5.03
CA LEU A 60 -6.95 17.15 6.39
C LEU A 60 -7.14 18.62 6.72
N LYS A 61 -8.37 19.03 7.01
CA LYS A 61 -8.67 20.36 7.55
C LYS A 61 -9.29 20.21 8.93
N GLU A 62 -8.72 20.92 9.88
CA GLU A 62 -9.24 21.04 11.23
C GLU A 62 -10.19 22.25 11.30
N LYS A 63 -11.41 22.06 11.80
CA LYS A 63 -12.33 23.16 12.06
C LYS A 63 -13.12 22.86 13.32
N ARG A 64 -12.91 23.67 14.38
CA ARG A 64 -13.65 23.66 15.67
C ARG A 64 -13.99 22.24 16.14
N GLU A 65 -13.00 21.53 16.68
CA GLU A 65 -13.11 20.19 17.25
C GLU A 65 -13.52 19.06 16.28
N SER A 66 -13.62 19.33 14.97
CA SER A 66 -13.94 18.32 13.95
C SER A 66 -12.90 18.30 12.82
N ILE A 67 -12.42 17.11 12.48
CA ILE A 67 -11.50 16.86 11.36
C ILE A 67 -12.32 16.46 10.13
N TYR A 68 -12.21 17.22 9.04
CA TYR A 68 -12.90 16.93 7.78
C TYR A 68 -11.89 16.56 6.69
N ARG A 69 -12.23 15.55 5.87
CA ARG A 69 -11.46 15.15 4.69
C ARG A 69 -12.19 15.61 3.43
N TYR A 70 -11.56 16.50 2.66
CA TYR A 70 -12.04 16.87 1.33
C TYR A 70 -11.20 16.17 0.25
N ARG A 71 -11.86 15.61 -0.76
CA ARG A 71 -11.20 15.08 -1.97
C ARG A 71 -10.75 16.28 -2.81
N ARG A 72 -9.48 16.32 -3.21
CA ARG A 72 -9.00 17.33 -4.15
C ARG A 72 -9.59 17.01 -5.53
N SER A 73 -10.78 17.56 -5.84
CA SER A 73 -11.33 17.52 -7.19
C SER A 73 -10.34 18.21 -8.11
N GLY A 74 -9.81 17.49 -9.09
CA GLY A 74 -8.73 17.95 -9.95
C GLY A 74 -9.14 19.18 -10.74
N ASN A 75 -8.44 20.29 -10.51
CA ASN A 75 -8.33 21.36 -11.49
C ASN A 75 -7.27 20.90 -12.51
N ARG A 76 -7.69 20.13 -13.53
CA ARG A 76 -6.92 19.95 -14.77
C ARG A 76 -7.31 21.09 -15.70
N ALA A 77 -6.74 22.27 -15.45
CA ALA A 77 -6.64 23.30 -16.47
C ALA A 77 -5.40 22.96 -17.32
N ILE A 78 -5.66 22.42 -18.51
CA ILE A 78 -4.95 22.66 -19.77
C ILE A 78 -3.75 23.64 -19.68
N SER A 79 -2.56 23.12 -19.97
CA SER A 79 -1.54 23.73 -20.82
C SER A 79 -0.71 22.63 -21.45
#